data_AF-A0A2Z6S8S5-F1
#
_entry.id   AF-A0A2Z6S8S5-F1
#
_cell.length_a   1.000
_cell.length_b   1.000
_cell.length_c   1.000
_cell.angle_alpha   90.00
_cell.angle_beta   90.00
_cell.angle_gamma   90.00
#
_symmetry.space_group_name_H-M   'P 1'
#
loop_
_entity.id
_entity.type
_entity.pdbx_description
1 polymer ?
#
loop_
_entity_poly.entity_id
_entity_poly.type
_entity_poly.pdbx_seq_one_letter_code
_entity_poly.pdbx_strand_id
1 'polypeptide(L)'
;MAATQRKELTEFQRGEIIGAWKCDFSIRKISEILKHSKSTVHEVIAAYKEGFETLPSRSEASPITIKRYLHKNNIYGRVGAKKPFVNAANKMKRLKWVKQKVKWINEWENIIWSDESKFEVFGGDGKRYVWRTPQEKYNLKCLIPTFKSGQESVMIWGCFVKNKLGPLVKLEGKITANIYVKEILEKHLLPFINNLEDKENYIFQEDNAPIHTANIAKKWKEDNNIASLPWPAQSPDLNPIENLWDELERKVRNHRPLPKNQDDLWKILQEEWLNLDEKIYKNLVDSISRRVAAVIENKGDPTKY
;
A
#
# COMPACT_ATOMS: atom_id res chain seq x y z
N MET A 1 -14.91 52.40 38.00
CA MET A 1 -15.14 50.99 37.60
C MET A 1 -15.28 50.96 36.10
N ALA A 2 -14.28 50.43 35.39
CA ALA A 2 -14.36 50.29 33.93
C ALA A 2 -15.22 49.07 33.60
N ALA A 3 -16.39 49.30 32.99
CA ALA A 3 -17.22 48.22 32.49
C ALA A 3 -16.47 47.51 31.35
N THR A 4 -16.05 46.28 31.57
CA THR A 4 -15.46 45.42 30.54
C THR A 4 -16.51 45.21 29.45
N GLN A 5 -16.38 45.92 28.33
CA GLN A 5 -17.18 45.66 27.13
C GLN A 5 -16.99 44.19 26.75
N ARG A 6 -18.04 43.38 26.92
CA ARG A 6 -18.06 42.01 26.38
C ARG A 6 -17.95 42.13 24.88
N LYS A 7 -16.84 41.65 24.32
CA LYS A 7 -16.62 41.59 22.87
C LYS A 7 -17.67 40.65 22.29
N GLU A 8 -18.64 41.19 21.57
CA GLU A 8 -19.66 40.39 20.90
C GLU A 8 -18.98 39.44 19.90
N LEU A 9 -19.43 38.17 19.91
CA LEU A 9 -19.00 37.19 18.93
C LEU A 9 -19.40 37.65 17.53
N THR A 10 -18.56 37.38 16.54
CA THR A 10 -18.97 37.53 15.14
C THR A 10 -19.95 36.43 14.75
N GLU A 11 -20.74 36.65 13.70
CA GLU A 11 -21.61 35.61 13.13
C GLU A 11 -20.82 34.34 12.76
N PHE A 12 -19.60 34.49 12.25
CA PHE A 12 -18.70 33.38 11.95
C PHE A 12 -18.33 32.58 13.21
N GLN A 13 -17.97 33.25 14.31
CA GLN A 13 -17.60 32.58 15.56
C GLN A 13 -18.79 31.85 16.21
N ARG A 14 -20.00 32.43 16.13
CA ARG A 14 -21.24 31.74 16.51
C ARG A 14 -21.48 30.50 15.64
N GLY A 15 -21.29 30.63 14.31
CA GLY A 15 -21.35 29.53 13.37
C GLY A 15 -20.34 28.40 13.65
N GLU A 16 -19.11 28.74 14.05
CA GLU A 16 -18.09 27.75 14.45
C GLU A 16 -18.55 26.94 15.68
N ILE A 17 -19.14 27.59 16.67
CA ILE A 17 -19.69 26.95 17.88
C ILE A 17 -20.84 26.00 17.52
N ILE A 18 -21.81 26.47 16.73
CA ILE A 18 -22.98 25.68 16.31
C ILE A 18 -22.52 24.50 15.44
N GLY A 19 -21.59 24.73 14.52
CA GLY A 19 -21.02 23.70 13.65
C GLY A 19 -20.31 22.60 14.45
N ALA A 20 -19.47 22.98 15.41
CA ALA A 20 -18.81 22.02 16.29
C ALA A 20 -19.82 21.22 17.13
N TRP A 21 -20.87 21.86 17.65
CA TRP A 21 -21.93 21.18 18.37
C TRP A 21 -22.71 20.17 17.50
N LYS A 22 -23.03 20.53 16.24
CA LYS A 22 -23.66 19.60 15.28
C LYS A 22 -22.77 18.42 14.87
N CYS A 23 -21.47 18.52 15.06
CA CYS A 23 -20.52 17.41 14.89
C CYS A 23 -20.31 16.60 16.19
N ASP A 24 -21.28 16.65 17.12
CA ASP A 24 -21.30 15.92 18.39
C ASP A 24 -20.14 16.25 19.36
N PHE A 25 -19.51 17.42 19.23
CA PHE A 25 -18.52 17.86 20.22
C PHE A 25 -19.21 18.34 21.51
N SER A 26 -18.66 17.96 22.67
CA SER A 26 -19.15 18.44 23.96
C SER A 26 -18.83 19.92 24.17
N ILE A 27 -19.66 20.64 24.95
CA ILE A 27 -19.46 22.06 25.28
C ILE A 27 -18.04 22.33 25.81
N ARG A 28 -17.52 21.42 26.64
CA ARG A 28 -16.15 21.50 27.16
C ARG A 28 -15.13 21.47 26.03
N LYS A 29 -15.26 20.54 25.09
CA LYS A 29 -14.34 20.37 23.96
C LYS A 29 -14.43 21.55 22.98
N ILE A 30 -15.62 22.09 22.74
CA ILE A 30 -15.83 23.28 21.91
C ILE A 30 -15.16 24.51 22.55
N SER A 31 -15.36 24.70 23.86
CA SER A 31 -14.73 25.78 24.63
C SER A 31 -13.20 25.73 24.55
N GLU A 32 -12.61 24.54 24.67
CA GLU A 32 -11.17 24.32 24.56
C GLU A 32 -10.64 24.60 23.14
N ILE A 33 -11.35 24.15 22.10
CA ILE A 33 -10.93 24.30 20.68
C ILE A 33 -11.05 25.76 20.21
N LEU A 34 -12.20 26.38 20.42
CA LEU A 34 -12.51 27.72 19.90
C LEU A 34 -12.07 28.84 20.85
N LYS A 35 -11.56 28.50 22.05
CA LYS A 35 -11.09 29.44 23.07
C LYS A 35 -12.18 30.43 23.51
N HIS A 36 -13.42 29.94 23.61
CA HIS A 36 -14.56 30.67 24.16
C HIS A 36 -14.95 30.11 25.52
N SER A 37 -15.51 30.94 26.40
CA SER A 37 -15.96 30.47 27.72
C SER A 37 -17.07 29.43 27.57
N LYS A 38 -17.15 28.45 28.48
CA LYS A 38 -18.22 27.43 28.46
C LYS A 38 -19.61 28.06 28.51
N SER A 39 -19.78 29.13 29.29
CA SER A 39 -21.04 29.87 29.38
C SER A 39 -21.42 30.48 28.03
N THR A 40 -20.46 31.10 27.34
CA THR A 40 -20.66 31.67 25.99
C THR A 40 -21.03 30.59 24.97
N VAL A 41 -20.35 29.44 24.99
CA VAL A 41 -20.67 28.31 24.10
C VAL A 41 -22.09 27.79 24.37
N HIS A 42 -22.46 27.68 25.65
CA HIS A 42 -23.80 27.24 26.05
C HIS A 42 -24.88 28.23 25.62
N GLU A 43 -24.67 29.53 25.82
CA GLU A 43 -25.60 30.61 25.42
C GLU A 43 -25.86 30.60 23.91
N VAL A 44 -24.80 30.48 23.10
CA VAL A 44 -24.89 30.39 21.62
C VAL A 44 -25.67 29.15 21.17
N ILE A 45 -25.39 27.99 21.76
CA ILE A 45 -26.12 26.74 21.43
C ILE A 45 -27.59 26.83 21.86
N ALA A 46 -27.88 27.45 23.01
CA ALA A 46 -29.24 27.66 23.47
C ALA A 46 -30.02 28.60 22.54
N ALA A 47 -29.42 29.74 22.16
CA ALA A 47 -30.00 30.70 21.22
C ALA A 47 -30.26 30.06 19.83
N TYR A 48 -29.38 29.17 19.38
CA TYR A 48 -29.59 28.38 18.16
C TYR A 48 -30.77 27.41 18.26
N LYS A 49 -30.94 26.72 19.39
CA LYS A 49 -32.06 25.80 19.61
C LYS A 49 -33.41 26.51 19.68
N GLU A 50 -33.43 27.71 20.25
CA GLU A 50 -34.62 28.55 20.37
C GLU A 50 -34.95 29.31 19.06
N GLY A 51 -34.11 29.18 18.03
CA GLY A 51 -34.33 29.78 16.71
C GLY A 51 -33.92 31.25 16.59
N PHE A 52 -33.30 31.82 17.62
CA PHE A 52 -32.77 33.19 17.62
C PHE A 52 -31.46 33.32 16.83
N GLU A 53 -30.68 32.24 16.76
CA GLU A 53 -29.53 32.14 15.86
C GLU A 53 -29.81 31.15 14.73
N THR A 54 -29.48 31.55 13.50
CA THR A 54 -29.49 30.65 12.36
C THR A 54 -28.06 30.32 11.96
N LEU A 55 -27.85 29.13 11.41
CA LEU A 55 -26.60 28.89 10.70
C LEU A 55 -26.55 29.90 9.55
N PRO A 56 -25.38 30.49 9.25
CA PRO A 56 -25.23 31.32 8.07
C PRO A 56 -25.85 30.58 6.90
N SER A 57 -26.67 31.30 6.13
CA SER A 57 -27.15 30.83 4.83
C SER A 57 -25.96 30.22 4.07
N ARG A 58 -26.21 29.20 3.25
CA ARG A 58 -25.19 28.55 2.40
C ARG A 58 -24.63 29.50 1.33
N SER A 59 -24.64 30.82 1.56
CA SER A 59 -23.94 31.86 0.84
C SER A 59 -22.44 31.62 0.91
N GLU A 60 -22.03 30.68 0.06
CA GLU A 60 -20.81 30.65 -0.74
C GLU A 60 -19.56 31.18 -0.05
N ALA A 61 -19.12 30.48 1.00
CA ALA A 61 -17.68 30.48 1.28
C ALA A 61 -16.97 30.06 -0.01
N SER A 62 -16.30 31.01 -0.67
CA SER A 62 -15.58 30.75 -1.91
C SER A 62 -14.70 29.51 -1.72
N PRO A 63 -14.58 28.62 -2.72
CA PRO A 63 -13.63 27.51 -2.66
C PRO A 63 -12.21 27.94 -2.25
N ILE A 64 -11.84 29.19 -2.57
CA ILE A 64 -10.58 29.82 -2.15
C ILE A 64 -10.54 30.03 -0.63
N THR A 65 -11.63 30.52 -0.03
CA THR A 65 -11.76 30.70 1.42
C THR A 65 -11.67 29.37 2.16
N ILE A 66 -12.38 28.35 1.66
CA ILE A 66 -12.31 26.97 2.21
C ILE A 66 -10.87 26.45 2.12
N LYS A 67 -10.23 26.58 0.95
CA LYS A 67 -8.84 26.13 0.74
C LYS A 67 -7.86 26.83 1.67
N ARG A 68 -7.95 28.16 1.83
CA ARG A 68 -7.11 28.94 2.75
C ARG A 68 -7.28 28.49 4.19
N TYR A 69 -8.53 28.25 4.61
CA TYR A 69 -8.81 27.73 5.95
C TYR A 69 -8.22 26.33 6.17
N LEU A 70 -8.39 25.42 5.20
CA LEU A 70 -7.79 24.08 5.27
C LEU A 70 -6.25 24.15 5.34
N HIS A 71 -5.62 24.96 4.49
CA HIS A 71 -4.16 25.15 4.50
C HIS A 71 -3.66 25.77 5.82
N LYS A 72 -4.40 26.74 6.39
CA LYS A 72 -4.10 27.31 7.72
C LYS A 72 -4.13 26.24 8.81
N ASN A 73 -4.94 25.20 8.63
CA ASN A 73 -5.06 24.05 9.53
C ASN A 73 -4.17 22.85 9.10
N ASN A 74 -3.19 23.05 8.22
CA ASN A 74 -2.29 22.01 7.69
C ASN A 74 -3.01 20.84 6.97
N ILE A 75 -4.22 21.07 6.45
CA ILE A 75 -4.97 20.10 5.66
C ILE A 75 -4.81 20.45 4.19
N TYR A 76 -4.38 19.47 3.40
CA TYR A 76 -4.16 19.64 1.98
C TYR A 76 -4.80 18.52 1.18
N GLY A 77 -5.30 18.86 -0.01
CA GLY A 77 -5.70 17.84 -0.98
C GLY A 77 -4.50 16.96 -1.36
N ARG A 78 -4.65 15.65 -1.22
CA ARG A 78 -3.65 14.63 -1.60
C ARG A 78 -4.38 13.48 -2.30
N VAL A 79 -3.67 12.79 -3.18
CA VAL A 79 -4.17 11.55 -3.77
C VAL A 79 -4.18 10.48 -2.67
N GLY A 80 -5.29 9.75 -2.53
CA GLY A 80 -5.38 8.66 -1.57
C GLY A 80 -4.43 7.52 -1.90
N ALA A 81 -3.83 6.91 -0.88
CA ALA A 81 -3.02 5.71 -1.06
C ALA A 81 -3.90 4.53 -1.50
N LYS A 82 -3.44 3.75 -2.49
CA LYS A 82 -4.08 2.49 -2.88
C LYS A 82 -3.56 1.38 -1.97
N LYS A 83 -4.40 0.85 -1.08
CA LYS A 83 -4.09 -0.29 -0.20
C LYS A 83 -5.28 -1.25 -0.18
N PRO A 84 -5.07 -2.57 0.00
CA PRO A 84 -6.17 -3.52 0.10
C PRO A 84 -7.03 -3.19 1.32
N PHE A 85 -8.36 -3.27 1.13
CA PHE A 85 -9.29 -3.12 2.23
C PHE A 85 -9.26 -4.37 3.12
N VAL A 86 -8.92 -4.19 4.41
CA VAL A 86 -8.88 -5.27 5.40
C VAL A 86 -10.16 -5.21 6.24
N ASN A 87 -11.00 -6.25 6.12
CA ASN A 87 -12.22 -6.36 6.92
C ASN A 87 -11.90 -6.65 8.41
N ALA A 88 -12.86 -6.44 9.32
CA ALA A 88 -12.66 -6.57 10.76
C ALA A 88 -12.13 -7.96 11.19
N ALA A 89 -12.63 -9.03 10.57
CA ALA A 89 -12.18 -10.40 10.86
C ALA A 89 -10.70 -10.61 10.45
N ASN A 90 -10.30 -10.09 9.29
CA ASN A 90 -8.93 -10.16 8.81
C ASN A 90 -7.99 -9.28 9.63
N LYS A 91 -8.44 -8.11 10.13
CA LYS A 91 -7.67 -7.31 11.09
C LYS A 91 -7.34 -8.10 12.35
N MET A 92 -8.31 -8.83 12.91
CA MET A 92 -8.09 -9.68 14.08
C MET A 92 -7.11 -10.82 13.78
N LYS A 93 -7.24 -11.47 12.62
CA LYS A 93 -6.31 -12.55 12.19
C LYS A 93 -4.89 -12.01 12.01
N ARG A 94 -4.73 -10.86 11.35
CA ARG A 94 -3.46 -10.13 11.21
C ARG A 94 -2.86 -9.83 12.57
N LEU A 95 -3.64 -9.24 13.48
CA LEU A 95 -3.20 -8.88 14.82
C LEU A 95 -2.78 -10.11 15.65
N LYS A 96 -3.53 -11.21 15.57
CA LYS A 96 -3.18 -12.48 16.23
C LYS A 96 -1.86 -13.02 15.68
N TRP A 97 -1.70 -12.99 14.36
CA TRP A 97 -0.50 -13.48 13.69
C TRP A 97 0.75 -12.69 14.08
N VAL A 98 0.71 -11.36 14.05
CA VAL A 98 1.86 -10.52 14.42
C VAL A 98 2.19 -10.66 15.89
N LYS A 99 1.18 -10.77 16.78
CA LYS A 99 1.38 -10.98 18.23
C LYS A 99 2.15 -12.27 18.55
N GLN A 100 1.96 -13.32 17.76
CA GLN A 100 2.70 -14.58 17.92
C GLN A 100 4.17 -14.47 17.51
N LYS A 101 4.52 -13.48 16.67
CA LYS A 101 5.85 -13.34 16.06
C LYS A 101 6.58 -12.06 16.47
N VAL A 102 6.11 -11.36 17.51
CA VAL A 102 6.73 -10.12 18.01
C VAL A 102 8.17 -10.34 18.45
N LYS A 103 8.47 -11.52 19.00
CA LYS A 103 9.79 -11.88 19.50
C LYS A 103 10.73 -12.43 18.42
N TRP A 104 10.21 -12.66 17.21
CA TRP A 104 11.03 -13.16 16.11
C TRP A 104 12.00 -12.08 15.64
N ILE A 105 13.26 -12.46 15.53
CA ILE A 105 14.35 -11.62 15.03
C ILE A 105 15.13 -12.43 13.99
N ASN A 106 15.82 -13.48 14.44
CA ASN A 106 16.66 -14.31 13.59
C ASN A 106 15.81 -15.30 12.77
N GLU A 107 14.61 -15.63 13.23
CA GLU A 107 13.69 -16.53 12.54
C GLU A 107 13.26 -15.97 11.18
N TRP A 108 13.25 -14.64 11.03
CA TRP A 108 12.93 -14.00 9.74
C TRP A 108 13.97 -14.25 8.66
N GLU A 109 15.22 -14.56 9.06
CA GLU A 109 16.32 -14.82 8.13
C GLU A 109 16.12 -16.14 7.37
N ASN A 110 15.43 -17.08 8.00
CA ASN A 110 15.15 -18.42 7.46
C ASN A 110 13.77 -18.51 6.77
N ILE A 111 13.15 -17.37 6.45
CA ILE A 111 11.91 -17.37 5.66
C ILE A 111 12.24 -17.24 4.18
N ILE A 112 11.70 -18.15 3.37
CA ILE A 112 11.69 -18.02 1.91
C ILE A 112 10.45 -17.22 1.54
N TRP A 113 10.64 -15.96 1.21
CA TRP A 113 9.57 -15.05 0.77
C TRP A 113 9.29 -15.29 -0.70
N SER A 114 8.04 -15.50 -1.06
CA SER A 114 7.64 -15.71 -2.45
C SER A 114 6.33 -15.00 -2.77
N ASP A 115 6.16 -14.68 -4.05
CA ASP A 115 4.92 -14.13 -4.58
C ASP A 115 4.92 -14.14 -6.11
N GLU A 116 3.75 -13.90 -6.69
CA GLU A 116 3.57 -13.61 -8.10
C GLU A 116 3.41 -12.11 -8.35
N SER A 117 3.97 -11.61 -9.45
CA SER A 117 3.74 -10.23 -9.87
C SER A 117 3.59 -10.11 -11.39
N LYS A 118 2.90 -9.06 -11.83
CA LYS A 118 2.65 -8.76 -13.24
C LYS A 118 3.42 -7.52 -13.63
N PHE A 119 4.32 -7.67 -14.60
CA PHE A 119 5.08 -6.57 -15.19
C PHE A 119 4.54 -6.26 -16.58
N GLU A 120 4.33 -4.98 -16.88
CA GLU A 120 3.77 -4.54 -18.15
C GLU A 120 4.86 -3.98 -19.06
N VAL A 121 4.84 -4.36 -20.34
CA VAL A 121 5.69 -3.76 -21.37
C VAL A 121 5.26 -2.30 -21.49
N PHE A 122 6.13 -1.39 -21.06
CA PHE A 122 5.81 0.03 -20.89
C PHE A 122 5.08 0.64 -22.09
N GLY A 123 3.80 0.97 -21.89
CA GLY A 123 3.15 2.13 -22.51
C GLY A 123 3.05 3.22 -21.46
N GLY A 124 4.12 3.99 -21.25
CA GLY A 124 4.30 4.80 -20.05
C GLY A 124 3.10 5.66 -19.61
N ASP A 125 2.63 5.44 -18.38
CA ASP A 125 1.60 6.23 -17.68
C ASP A 125 2.07 7.64 -17.22
N GLY A 126 3.30 8.02 -17.54
CA GLY A 126 3.78 9.38 -17.33
C GLY A 126 3.20 10.32 -18.39
N LYS A 127 2.70 11.49 -17.98
CA LYS A 127 2.40 12.58 -18.93
C LYS A 127 3.68 12.90 -19.71
N ARG A 128 3.73 12.48 -20.97
CA ARG A 128 4.79 12.86 -21.91
C ARG A 128 4.38 14.18 -22.55
N TYR A 129 5.26 15.17 -22.44
CA TYR A 129 5.05 16.48 -23.07
C TYR A 129 5.79 16.48 -24.40
N VAL A 130 5.10 16.95 -25.44
CA VAL A 130 5.67 17.16 -26.77
C VAL A 130 5.59 18.65 -27.06
N TRP A 131 6.71 19.28 -27.40
CA TRP A 131 6.75 20.65 -27.88
C TRP A 131 6.24 20.68 -29.31
N ARG A 132 5.17 21.43 -29.57
CA ARG A 132 4.54 21.55 -30.89
C ARG A 132 3.65 22.78 -30.98
N THR A 133 3.43 23.26 -32.19
CA THR A 133 2.40 24.26 -32.52
C THR A 133 1.00 23.61 -32.54
N PRO A 134 -0.11 24.39 -32.46
CA PRO A 134 -1.47 23.86 -32.57
C PRO A 134 -1.74 23.05 -33.86
N GLN A 135 -1.10 23.41 -34.97
CA GLN A 135 -1.26 22.77 -36.28
C GLN A 135 -0.56 21.39 -36.35
N GLU A 136 0.48 21.19 -35.54
CA GLU A 136 1.23 19.93 -35.44
C GLU A 136 0.56 18.89 -34.51
N LYS A 137 -0.66 19.23 -34.07
CA LYS A 137 -1.79 18.34 -33.71
C LYS A 137 -1.56 16.83 -33.89
N TYR A 138 -1.41 16.48 -35.17
CA TYR A 138 -1.46 15.10 -35.64
C TYR A 138 -0.23 14.72 -36.46
N ASN A 139 0.85 15.51 -36.39
CA ASN A 139 2.12 15.15 -37.00
C ASN A 139 2.67 13.90 -36.30
N LEU A 140 2.99 12.85 -37.06
CA LEU A 140 3.50 11.57 -36.54
C LEU A 140 4.70 11.72 -35.60
N LYS A 141 5.57 12.72 -35.82
CA LYS A 141 6.72 13.02 -34.95
C LYS A 141 6.32 13.64 -33.60
N CYS A 142 5.11 14.19 -33.52
CA CYS A 142 4.55 14.83 -32.33
C CYS A 142 3.47 13.97 -31.64
N LEU A 143 3.16 12.79 -32.18
CA LEU A 143 2.28 11.83 -31.55
C LEU A 143 3.08 10.99 -30.56
N ILE A 144 2.49 10.77 -29.38
CA ILE A 144 2.94 9.70 -28.49
C ILE A 144 2.22 8.45 -29.00
N PRO A 145 2.94 7.41 -29.44
CA PRO A 145 2.30 6.18 -29.88
C PRO A 145 1.43 5.62 -28.76
N THR A 146 0.12 5.50 -29.02
CA THR A 146 -0.83 4.84 -28.14
C THR A 146 -1.22 3.53 -28.80
N PHE A 147 -0.70 2.43 -28.27
CA PHE A 147 -1.14 1.10 -28.69
C PHE A 147 -2.51 0.83 -28.05
N LYS A 148 -3.51 0.49 -28.86
CA LYS A 148 -4.86 0.16 -28.38
C LYS A 148 -4.78 -1.07 -27.47
N SER A 149 -4.89 -0.89 -26.16
CA SER A 149 -5.34 -1.88 -25.16
C SER A 149 -4.90 -3.34 -25.38
N GLY A 150 -3.61 -3.54 -25.58
CA GLY A 150 -2.95 -4.85 -25.63
C GLY A 150 -1.58 -4.73 -24.99
N GLN A 151 -1.49 -4.11 -23.81
CA GLN A 151 -0.24 -4.05 -23.06
C GLN A 151 0.17 -5.48 -22.75
N GLU A 152 1.09 -5.95 -23.58
CA GLU A 152 1.86 -7.15 -23.37
C GLU A 152 2.43 -7.12 -21.95
N SER A 153 2.19 -8.18 -21.18
CA SER A 153 2.62 -8.25 -19.80
C SER A 153 3.22 -9.61 -19.53
N VAL A 154 4.22 -9.64 -18.67
CA VAL A 154 4.84 -10.86 -18.20
C VAL A 154 4.38 -11.06 -16.77
N MET A 155 3.69 -12.17 -16.51
CA MET A 155 3.43 -12.62 -15.15
C MET A 155 4.62 -13.47 -14.71
N ILE A 156 5.14 -13.20 -13.52
CA ILE A 156 6.32 -13.87 -12.98
C ILE A 156 6.04 -14.38 -11.58
N TRP A 157 6.72 -15.45 -11.22
CA TRP A 157 6.88 -15.88 -9.83
C TRP A 157 8.35 -15.74 -9.46
N GLY A 158 8.63 -15.37 -8.22
CA GLY A 158 9.97 -15.51 -7.68
C GLY A 158 9.96 -15.63 -6.18
N CYS A 159 11.14 -15.95 -5.65
CA CYS A 159 11.35 -16.01 -4.22
C CYS A 159 12.73 -15.51 -3.83
N PHE A 160 12.93 -15.21 -2.56
CA PHE A 160 14.23 -14.92 -2.01
C PHE A 160 14.30 -15.22 -0.51
N VAL A 161 15.52 -15.39 -0.02
CA VAL A 161 15.85 -15.45 1.42
C VAL A 161 16.79 -14.30 1.74
N LYS A 162 17.06 -14.04 3.04
CA LYS A 162 17.84 -12.86 3.47
C LYS A 162 19.17 -12.68 2.74
N ASN A 163 19.87 -13.77 2.42
CA ASN A 163 21.23 -13.73 1.87
C ASN A 163 21.32 -14.26 0.43
N LYS A 164 20.19 -14.58 -0.21
CA LYS A 164 20.22 -15.20 -1.56
C LYS A 164 18.91 -14.94 -2.30
N LEU A 165 19.03 -14.51 -3.55
CA LEU A 165 17.90 -14.48 -4.47
C LEU A 165 17.58 -15.88 -4.95
N GLY A 166 16.29 -16.18 -5.00
CA GLY A 166 15.76 -17.38 -5.59
C GLY A 166 15.57 -17.26 -7.10
N PRO A 167 15.03 -18.32 -7.72
CA PRO A 167 14.67 -18.32 -9.12
C PRO A 167 13.61 -17.27 -9.44
N LEU A 168 13.71 -16.69 -10.64
CA LEU A 168 12.66 -15.90 -11.27
C LEU A 168 12.07 -16.74 -12.42
N VAL A 169 10.76 -16.93 -12.41
CA VAL A 169 10.05 -17.86 -13.31
C VAL A 169 8.96 -17.11 -14.07
N LYS A 170 8.99 -17.20 -15.39
CA LYS A 170 7.91 -16.67 -16.25
C LYS A 170 6.71 -17.62 -16.17
N LEU A 171 5.53 -17.07 -15.91
CA LEU A 171 4.27 -17.80 -15.84
C LEU A 171 3.49 -17.61 -17.14
N GLU A 172 3.17 -18.73 -17.79
CA GLU A 172 2.44 -18.72 -19.06
C GLU A 172 1.03 -19.26 -18.90
N GLY A 173 0.05 -18.47 -19.34
CA GLY A 173 -1.37 -18.84 -19.29
C GLY A 173 -1.95 -18.89 -17.88
N LYS A 174 -3.01 -19.69 -17.73
CA LYS A 174 -3.73 -19.83 -16.45
C LYS A 174 -3.03 -20.85 -15.56
N ILE A 175 -2.46 -20.38 -14.46
CA ILE A 175 -1.82 -21.26 -13.46
C ILE A 175 -2.91 -21.98 -12.66
N THR A 176 -2.96 -23.31 -12.81
CA THR A 176 -3.76 -24.20 -11.96
C THR A 176 -2.91 -24.74 -10.83
N ALA A 177 -3.51 -25.28 -9.77
CA ALA A 177 -2.76 -25.87 -8.66
C ALA A 177 -1.77 -26.98 -9.10
N ASN A 178 -2.11 -27.77 -10.12
CA ASN A 178 -1.22 -28.79 -10.66
C ASN A 178 -0.03 -28.19 -11.42
N ILE A 179 -0.25 -27.13 -12.20
CA ILE A 179 0.83 -26.40 -12.88
C ILE A 179 1.73 -25.71 -11.86
N TYR A 180 1.15 -25.10 -10.83
CA TYR A 180 1.88 -24.51 -9.72
C TYR A 180 2.84 -25.51 -9.06
N VAL A 181 2.35 -26.70 -8.71
CA VAL A 181 3.20 -27.75 -8.12
C VAL A 181 4.32 -28.18 -9.07
N LYS A 182 4.00 -28.52 -10.31
CA LYS A 182 4.99 -29.10 -11.25
C LYS A 182 5.99 -28.07 -11.78
N GLU A 183 5.49 -26.94 -12.27
CA GLU A 183 6.32 -25.97 -12.98
C GLU A 183 6.99 -24.98 -12.03
N ILE A 184 6.46 -24.75 -10.82
CA ILE A 184 7.05 -23.79 -9.86
C ILE A 184 7.69 -24.53 -8.69
N LEU A 185 6.91 -25.30 -7.94
CA LEU A 185 7.42 -25.89 -6.70
C LEU A 185 8.49 -26.96 -6.96
N GLU A 186 8.19 -27.93 -7.81
CA GLU A 186 9.07 -29.08 -8.09
C GLU A 186 10.28 -28.67 -8.93
N LYS A 187 10.07 -27.86 -9.95
CA LYS A 187 11.11 -27.49 -10.92
C LYS A 187 12.03 -26.36 -10.46
N HIS A 188 11.54 -25.44 -9.62
CA HIS A 188 12.28 -24.23 -9.25
C HIS A 188 12.47 -24.08 -7.73
N LEU A 189 11.41 -24.22 -6.93
CA LEU A 189 11.53 -24.06 -5.47
C LEU A 189 12.34 -25.18 -4.82
N LEU A 190 12.05 -26.45 -5.11
CA LEU A 190 12.72 -27.59 -4.47
C LEU A 190 14.22 -27.61 -4.75
N PRO A 191 14.71 -27.41 -5.99
CA PRO A 191 16.15 -27.29 -6.26
C PRO A 191 16.78 -26.10 -5.54
N PHE A 192 16.06 -24.97 -5.42
CA PHE A 192 16.55 -23.81 -4.69
C PHE A 192 16.72 -24.12 -3.21
N ILE A 193 15.72 -24.72 -2.55
CA ILE A 193 15.77 -25.13 -1.14
C ILE A 193 16.91 -26.13 -0.90
N ASN A 194 17.07 -27.11 -1.78
CA ASN A 194 18.14 -28.10 -1.67
C ASN A 194 19.55 -27.50 -1.84
N ASN A 195 19.66 -26.29 -2.38
CA ASN A 195 20.91 -25.52 -2.53
C ASN A 195 21.04 -24.43 -1.45
N LEU A 196 20.26 -24.50 -0.36
CA LEU A 196 20.45 -23.70 0.84
C LEU A 196 21.19 -24.54 1.88
N GLU A 197 22.11 -23.91 2.59
CA GLU A 197 22.71 -24.48 3.80
C GLU A 197 21.61 -24.62 4.87
N ASP A 198 21.63 -25.69 5.67
CA ASP A 198 20.64 -25.94 6.72
C ASP A 198 19.17 -25.87 6.24
N LYS A 199 18.88 -26.46 5.07
CA LYS A 199 17.56 -26.41 4.42
C LYS A 199 16.36 -26.73 5.33
N GLU A 200 16.54 -27.59 6.33
CA GLU A 200 15.51 -27.99 7.29
C GLU A 200 15.04 -26.83 8.19
N ASN A 201 15.84 -25.77 8.30
CA ASN A 201 15.50 -24.58 9.09
C ASN A 201 14.64 -23.58 8.32
N TYR A 202 14.51 -23.72 7.00
CA TYR A 202 13.78 -22.76 6.19
C TYR A 202 12.27 -23.01 6.22
N ILE A 203 11.52 -21.91 6.32
CA ILE A 203 10.06 -21.92 6.27
C ILE A 203 9.62 -21.16 5.02
N PHE A 204 8.81 -21.82 4.20
CA PHE A 204 8.28 -21.26 2.97
C PHE A 204 7.07 -20.36 3.24
N GLN A 205 7.12 -19.13 2.73
CA GLN A 205 6.01 -18.18 2.77
C GLN A 205 5.41 -18.03 1.37
N GLU A 206 4.09 -18.15 1.34
CA GLU A 206 3.20 -17.89 0.20
C GLU A 206 1.91 -17.26 0.76
N ASP A 207 1.09 -16.67 -0.10
CA ASP A 207 -0.21 -16.15 0.31
C ASP A 207 -1.27 -17.27 0.40
N ASN A 208 -2.53 -16.91 0.73
CA ASN A 208 -3.62 -17.90 0.81
C ASN A 208 -4.42 -18.04 -0.49
N ALA A 209 -3.81 -17.83 -1.66
CA ALA A 209 -4.49 -18.02 -2.93
C ALA A 209 -5.06 -19.45 -3.05
N PRO A 210 -6.15 -19.65 -3.83
CA PRO A 210 -6.73 -20.98 -4.04
C PRO A 210 -5.75 -22.03 -4.57
N ILE A 211 -4.76 -21.61 -5.38
CA ILE A 211 -3.74 -22.51 -5.92
C ILE A 211 -2.75 -23.00 -4.84
N HIS A 212 -2.42 -22.14 -3.87
CA HIS A 212 -1.50 -22.42 -2.75
C HIS A 212 -2.15 -23.31 -1.68
N THR A 213 -3.45 -23.09 -1.46
CA THR A 213 -4.24 -23.78 -0.43
C THR A 213 -4.89 -25.08 -0.91
N ALA A 214 -4.75 -25.42 -2.19
CA ALA A 214 -5.24 -26.66 -2.78
C ALA A 214 -4.58 -27.89 -2.15
N ASN A 215 -5.33 -28.99 -2.03
CA ASN A 215 -4.85 -30.22 -1.40
C ASN A 215 -3.59 -30.79 -2.07
N ILE A 216 -3.49 -30.68 -3.40
CA ILE A 216 -2.29 -31.13 -4.14
C ILE A 216 -1.03 -30.36 -3.74
N ALA A 217 -1.14 -29.03 -3.56
CA ALA A 217 -0.01 -28.19 -3.17
C ALA A 217 0.38 -28.44 -1.71
N LYS A 218 -0.59 -28.56 -0.81
CA LYS A 218 -0.36 -28.90 0.60
C LYS A 218 0.32 -30.25 0.75
N LYS A 219 -0.25 -31.29 0.13
CA LYS A 219 0.31 -32.64 0.15
C LYS A 219 1.72 -32.68 -0.42
N TRP A 220 1.96 -32.01 -1.54
CA TRP A 220 3.31 -31.98 -2.12
C TRP A 220 4.33 -31.32 -1.17
N LYS A 221 3.98 -30.24 -0.47
CA LYS A 221 4.86 -29.62 0.54
C LYS A 221 5.12 -30.56 1.72
N GLU A 222 4.10 -31.26 2.20
CA GLU A 222 4.23 -32.27 3.26
C GLU A 222 5.14 -33.43 2.82
N ASP A 223 4.91 -33.99 1.64
CA ASP A 223 5.69 -35.11 1.08
C ASP A 223 7.17 -34.72 0.86
N ASN A 224 7.49 -33.43 0.70
CA ASN A 224 8.85 -32.91 0.52
C ASN A 224 9.44 -32.24 1.78
N ASN A 225 8.80 -32.38 2.95
CA ASN A 225 9.24 -31.78 4.22
C ASN A 225 9.40 -30.24 4.19
N ILE A 226 8.59 -29.54 3.40
CA ILE A 226 8.63 -28.08 3.31
C ILE A 226 7.67 -27.47 4.33
N ALA A 227 8.24 -26.88 5.39
CA ALA A 227 7.47 -26.15 6.39
C ALA A 227 6.83 -24.90 5.78
N SER A 228 5.52 -24.73 5.95
CA SER A 228 4.79 -23.56 5.47
C SER A 228 4.54 -22.55 6.60
N LEU A 229 4.81 -21.28 6.34
CA LEU A 229 4.50 -20.18 7.26
C LEU A 229 2.99 -19.92 7.19
N PRO A 230 2.20 -20.09 8.28
CA PRO A 230 0.81 -19.67 8.26
C PRO A 230 0.76 -18.19 7.89
N TRP A 231 -0.08 -17.74 6.96
CA TRP A 231 -0.08 -16.35 6.51
C TRP A 231 -1.44 -15.66 6.77
N PRO A 232 -1.48 -14.41 7.26
CA PRO A 232 -2.74 -13.68 7.37
C PRO A 232 -3.18 -13.14 6.01
N ALA A 233 -4.43 -13.37 5.62
CA ALA A 233 -4.98 -12.87 4.35
C ALA A 233 -4.88 -11.33 4.24
N GLN A 234 -4.76 -10.82 3.00
CA GLN A 234 -4.67 -9.39 2.67
C GLN A 234 -3.52 -8.66 3.39
N SER A 235 -2.33 -9.25 3.33
CA SER A 235 -1.15 -8.75 4.05
C SER A 235 0.08 -8.49 3.17
N PRO A 236 -0.05 -7.80 2.03
CA PRO A 236 1.11 -7.50 1.18
C PRO A 236 2.12 -6.61 1.91
N ASP A 237 1.66 -5.76 2.84
CA ASP A 237 2.53 -4.92 3.66
C ASP A 237 3.47 -5.70 4.59
N LEU A 238 3.17 -6.98 4.85
CA LEU A 238 4.04 -7.89 5.59
C LEU A 238 4.94 -8.74 4.69
N ASN A 239 4.69 -8.82 3.39
CA ASN A 239 5.50 -9.59 2.44
C ASN A 239 6.60 -8.68 1.84
N PRO A 240 7.88 -8.87 2.19
CA PRO A 240 8.95 -7.99 1.71
C PRO A 240 9.19 -8.11 0.21
N ILE A 241 8.79 -9.21 -0.43
CA ILE A 241 9.00 -9.39 -1.88
C ILE A 241 8.22 -8.37 -2.71
N GLU A 242 7.12 -7.83 -2.19
CA GLU A 242 6.36 -6.75 -2.83
C GLU A 242 7.24 -5.53 -3.07
N ASN A 243 8.12 -5.19 -2.11
CA ASN A 243 9.07 -4.09 -2.29
C ASN A 243 10.26 -4.48 -3.17
N LEU A 244 10.57 -5.76 -3.27
CA LEU A 244 11.57 -6.26 -4.23
C LEU A 244 11.03 -6.15 -5.66
N TRP A 245 9.73 -6.37 -5.87
CA TRP A 245 9.04 -6.08 -7.12
C TRP A 245 9.07 -4.60 -7.47
N ASP A 246 8.79 -3.71 -6.52
CA ASP A 246 8.89 -2.25 -6.73
C ASP A 246 10.31 -1.85 -7.20
N GLU A 247 11.34 -2.43 -6.58
CA GLU A 247 12.73 -2.16 -6.94
C GLU A 247 13.10 -2.72 -8.32
N LEU A 248 12.66 -3.94 -8.64
CA LEU A 248 12.83 -4.53 -9.97
C LEU A 248 12.13 -3.67 -11.02
N GLU A 249 10.91 -3.20 -10.75
CA GLU A 249 10.18 -2.32 -11.65
C GLU A 249 10.92 -0.99 -11.88
N ARG A 250 11.49 -0.41 -10.81
CA ARG A 250 12.31 0.80 -10.90
C ARG A 250 13.54 0.59 -11.78
N LYS A 251 14.20 -0.56 -11.68
CA LYS A 251 15.33 -0.95 -12.53
C LYS A 251 14.91 -1.08 -13.99
N VAL A 252 13.84 -1.82 -14.29
CA VAL A 252 13.29 -1.93 -15.66
C VAL A 252 12.92 -0.55 -16.23
N ARG A 253 12.32 0.34 -15.43
CA ARG A 253 11.99 1.74 -15.82
C ARG A 253 13.23 2.56 -16.19
N ASN A 254 14.36 2.30 -15.53
CA ASN A 254 15.62 3.00 -15.75
C ASN A 254 16.48 2.36 -16.84
N HIS A 255 16.20 1.12 -17.22
CA HIS A 255 16.89 0.40 -18.30
C HIS A 255 16.79 1.14 -19.64
N ARG A 256 17.85 1.11 -20.45
CA ARG A 256 17.89 1.70 -21.79
C ARG A 256 18.52 0.72 -22.78
N PRO A 257 17.86 0.39 -23.90
CA PRO A 257 16.51 0.83 -24.32
C PRO A 257 15.39 0.26 -23.42
N LEU A 258 14.21 0.88 -23.45
CA LEU A 258 13.03 0.34 -22.78
C LEU A 258 12.53 -0.93 -23.50
N PRO A 259 11.91 -1.88 -22.78
CA PRO A 259 11.35 -3.09 -23.38
C PRO A 259 10.27 -2.74 -24.41
N LYS A 260 10.30 -3.41 -25.56
CA LYS A 260 9.35 -3.16 -26.67
C LYS A 260 8.28 -4.24 -26.80
N ASN A 261 8.53 -5.43 -26.26
CA ASN A 261 7.65 -6.60 -26.31
C ASN A 261 7.87 -7.48 -25.05
N GLN A 262 7.08 -8.53 -24.87
CA GLN A 262 7.18 -9.44 -23.72
C GLN A 262 8.54 -10.11 -23.57
N ASP A 263 9.18 -10.49 -24.69
CA ASP A 263 10.45 -11.22 -24.64
C ASP A 263 11.61 -10.29 -24.23
N ASP A 264 11.60 -9.05 -24.71
CA ASP A 264 12.52 -8.01 -24.28
C ASP A 264 12.34 -7.71 -22.79
N LEU A 265 11.08 -7.57 -22.34
CA LEU A 265 10.77 -7.35 -20.93
C LEU A 265 11.24 -8.52 -20.07
N TRP A 266 10.98 -9.75 -20.49
CA TRP A 266 11.42 -10.94 -19.75
C TRP A 266 12.94 -11.00 -19.61
N LYS A 267 13.69 -10.75 -20.69
CA LYS A 267 15.16 -10.72 -20.64
C LYS A 267 15.67 -9.65 -19.66
N ILE A 268 15.12 -8.44 -19.73
CA ILE A 268 15.51 -7.34 -18.82
C ILE A 268 15.16 -7.69 -17.38
N LEU A 269 14.00 -8.31 -17.12
CA LEU A 269 13.62 -8.76 -15.77
C LEU A 269 14.62 -9.78 -15.22
N GLN A 270 15.03 -10.76 -16.03
CA GLN A 270 16.02 -11.76 -15.62
C GLN A 270 17.38 -11.11 -15.31
N GLU A 271 17.83 -10.21 -16.17
CA GLU A 271 19.10 -9.48 -15.99
C GLU A 271 19.06 -8.61 -14.73
N GLU A 272 18.04 -7.78 -14.58
CA GLU A 272 17.92 -6.86 -13.44
C GLU A 272 17.70 -7.59 -12.12
N TRP A 273 17.02 -8.75 -12.14
CA TRP A 273 16.86 -9.61 -10.96
C TRP A 273 18.21 -10.09 -10.44
N LEU A 274 19.09 -10.59 -11.33
CA LEU A 274 20.43 -11.02 -10.95
C LEU A 274 21.33 -9.85 -10.52
N ASN A 275 21.05 -8.64 -11.00
CA ASN A 275 21.75 -7.40 -10.66
C ASN A 275 21.15 -6.65 -9.46
N LEU A 276 20.24 -7.27 -8.69
CA LEU A 276 19.76 -6.72 -7.43
C LEU A 276 20.86 -6.82 -6.37
N ASP A 277 21.21 -5.67 -5.78
CA ASP A 277 22.20 -5.61 -4.71
C ASP A 277 21.71 -6.41 -3.48
N GLU A 278 22.58 -7.25 -2.95
CA GLU A 278 22.35 -8.04 -1.74
C GLU A 278 21.86 -7.22 -0.55
N LYS A 279 22.36 -5.99 -0.44
CA LYS A 279 21.94 -5.05 0.60
C LYS A 279 20.45 -4.75 0.54
N ILE A 280 19.83 -4.75 -0.64
CA ILE A 280 18.40 -4.42 -0.81
C ILE A 280 17.56 -5.48 -0.09
N TYR A 281 17.71 -6.74 -0.46
CA TYR A 281 16.86 -7.80 0.09
C TYR A 281 17.21 -8.15 1.54
N LYS A 282 18.47 -7.98 1.98
CA LYS A 282 18.82 -8.01 3.42
C LYS A 282 18.05 -6.98 4.23
N ASN A 283 18.07 -5.71 3.79
CA ASN A 283 17.35 -4.63 4.47
C ASN A 283 15.84 -4.85 4.49
N LEU A 284 15.29 -5.49 3.46
CA LEU A 284 13.88 -5.85 3.40
C LEU A 284 13.53 -6.87 4.49
N VAL A 285 14.32 -7.92 4.67
CA VAL A 285 14.13 -8.90 5.75
C VAL A 285 14.32 -8.25 7.13
N ASP A 286 15.36 -7.43 7.30
CA ASP A 286 15.60 -6.69 8.56
C ASP A 286 14.48 -5.69 8.90
N SER A 287 13.65 -5.32 7.91
CA SER A 287 12.50 -4.46 8.13
C SER A 287 11.31 -5.18 8.77
N ILE A 288 11.22 -6.52 8.70
CA ILE A 288 10.02 -7.29 9.05
C ILE A 288 9.59 -7.06 10.50
N SER A 289 10.51 -7.06 11.46
CA SER A 289 10.16 -6.78 12.87
C SER A 289 9.53 -5.39 13.04
N ARG A 290 9.95 -4.40 12.25
CA ARG A 290 9.31 -3.06 12.23
C ARG A 290 7.94 -3.09 11.58
N ARG A 291 7.72 -3.91 10.55
CA ARG A 291 6.40 -4.08 9.90
C ARG A 291 5.40 -4.75 10.85
N VAL A 292 5.84 -5.79 11.54
CA VAL A 292 5.08 -6.49 12.60
C VAL A 292 4.66 -5.49 13.68
N ALA A 293 5.59 -4.66 14.18
CA ALA A 293 5.27 -3.61 15.14
C ALA A 293 4.26 -2.58 14.59
N ALA A 294 4.40 -2.16 13.33
CA ALA A 294 3.48 -1.22 12.70
C ALA A 294 2.05 -1.78 12.58
N VAL A 295 1.90 -3.09 12.29
CA VAL A 295 0.57 -3.73 12.27
C VAL A 295 -0.06 -3.76 13.66
N ILE A 296 0.75 -3.94 14.71
CA ILE A 296 0.25 -3.90 16.10
C ILE A 296 -0.21 -2.49 16.47
N GLU A 297 0.59 -1.48 16.15
CA GLU A 297 0.26 -0.06 16.37
C GLU A 297 -1.03 0.33 15.63
N ASN A 298 -1.17 -0.12 14.38
CA ASN A 298 -2.36 0.08 13.56
C ASN A 298 -3.51 -0.90 13.89
N LYS A 299 -3.41 -1.70 14.96
CA LYS A 299 -4.46 -2.63 15.41
C LYS A 299 -4.97 -3.58 14.30
N GLY A 300 -4.07 -4.00 13.41
CA GLY A 300 -4.37 -4.90 12.29
C GLY A 300 -4.74 -4.21 10.97
N ASP A 301 -4.88 -2.88 10.94
CA ASP A 301 -5.07 -2.11 9.71
C ASP A 301 -3.83 -2.15 8.78
N PRO A 302 -3.97 -1.73 7.50
CA PRO A 302 -2.84 -1.56 6.60
C PRO A 302 -1.78 -0.62 7.18
N THR A 303 -0.51 -0.91 6.88
CA THR A 303 0.61 -0.07 7.30
C THR A 303 1.15 0.77 6.13
N LYS A 304 2.20 1.54 6.41
CA LYS A 304 2.91 2.33 5.38
C LYS A 304 3.71 1.47 4.41
N TYR A 305 4.04 0.23 4.81
CA TYR A 305 4.79 -0.73 4.02
C TYR A 305 3.94 -1.26 2.87
#